data_AF-A0A0D2M212-F1
#
_entry.id   AF-A0A0D2M212-F1
#
_cell.length_a   1.000
_cell.length_b   1.000
_cell.length_c   1.000
_cell.angle_alpha   90.00
_cell.angle_beta   90.00
_cell.angle_gamma   90.00
#
_symmetry.space_group_name_H-M   'P 1'
#
loop_
_entity.id
_entity.type
_entity.pdbx_description
1 polymer ?
#
loop_
_entity_poly.entity_id
_entity_poly.type
_entity_poly.pdbx_seq_one_letter_code
_entity_poly.pdbx_strand_id
1 'polypeptide(L)'
;MRRPRLSSTRVNATVAADKVDGRAVRRSLNKTGRYVRKPVKDPKSNELMEEHGVGYSSTGLVAQMREQGNEWQQGEVNVKLAKAYGYCWGVERAVRMAYEARNAFPDKRVHITNEIIHNPEVNQRLRELDINIFEEEAGPKGKDYGAIKEGDVVIFPAFGATVQEMQLFRDRKVEMVDTTCPWVAKVWNSVDIYGRKSFTSVIHGKYSHEETVATASFADKYII
;
A
#
# COMPACT_ATOMS: atom_id res chain seq x y z
N MET A 1 -13.41 38.56 13.87
CA MET A 1 -12.21 38.05 13.16
C MET A 1 -12.62 36.87 12.29
N ARG A 2 -12.55 36.99 10.95
CA ARG A 2 -12.84 35.90 10.01
C ARG A 2 -11.59 35.05 9.81
N ARG A 3 -11.63 33.76 10.16
CA ARG A 3 -10.58 32.79 9.81
C ARG A 3 -10.58 32.53 8.30
N PRO A 4 -9.43 32.33 7.64
CA PRO A 4 -9.38 32.04 6.21
C PRO A 4 -9.90 30.62 5.93
N ARG A 5 -10.73 30.46 4.89
CA ARG A 5 -11.13 29.16 4.37
C ARG A 5 -9.94 28.53 3.63
N LEU A 6 -9.38 27.46 4.18
CA LEU A 6 -8.51 26.55 3.44
C LEU A 6 -9.38 25.76 2.45
N SER A 7 -9.03 25.85 1.16
CA SER A 7 -9.63 25.08 0.08
C SER A 7 -9.21 23.61 0.20
N SER A 8 -10.07 22.77 0.79
CA SER A 8 -9.90 21.31 0.78
C SER A 8 -10.32 20.76 -0.59
N THR A 9 -9.39 20.24 -1.39
CA THR A 9 -9.75 19.45 -2.58
C THR A 9 -10.14 18.05 -2.11
N ARG A 10 -11.44 17.77 -2.10
CA ARG A 10 -12.05 16.51 -1.62
C ARG A 10 -12.12 15.49 -2.75
N VAL A 11 -11.99 14.21 -2.41
CA VAL A 11 -12.35 13.11 -3.31
C VAL A 11 -13.50 12.35 -2.66
N ASN A 12 -14.73 12.61 -3.11
CA ASN A 12 -15.92 11.86 -2.67
C ASN A 12 -16.00 10.54 -3.45
N ALA A 13 -16.31 9.45 -2.76
CA ALA A 13 -16.55 8.12 -3.34
C ALA A 13 -17.98 7.93 -3.93
N THR A 14 -18.80 8.99 -4.05
CA THR A 14 -20.22 8.86 -4.47
C THR A 14 -20.70 9.89 -5.49
N VAL A 15 -19.79 10.56 -6.19
CA VAL A 15 -20.15 11.30 -7.42
C VAL A 15 -19.76 10.41 -8.59
N ALA A 16 -20.62 10.28 -9.60
CA ALA A 16 -20.25 9.72 -10.90
C ALA A 16 -19.11 10.59 -11.47
N ALA A 17 -17.89 10.31 -11.04
CA ALA A 17 -16.69 10.97 -11.48
C ALA A 17 -16.55 10.65 -12.96
N ASP A 18 -16.25 11.68 -13.76
CA ASP A 18 -15.88 11.49 -15.16
C ASP A 18 -14.96 10.28 -15.27
N LYS A 19 -15.34 9.35 -16.12
CA LYS A 19 -14.75 8.01 -16.19
C LYS A 19 -13.26 8.13 -16.50
N VAL A 20 -12.43 7.97 -15.47
CA VAL A 20 -10.98 8.10 -15.63
C VAL A 20 -10.41 6.81 -16.20
N ASP A 21 -9.75 6.87 -17.37
CA ASP A 21 -9.03 5.70 -17.92
C ASP A 21 -7.82 5.38 -17.02
N GLY A 22 -7.98 4.38 -16.14
CA GLY A 22 -6.95 3.95 -15.20
C GLY A 22 -5.65 3.51 -15.86
N ARG A 23 -5.70 2.94 -17.08
CA ARG A 23 -4.49 2.59 -17.84
C ARG A 23 -3.79 3.84 -18.36
N ALA A 24 -4.55 4.82 -18.84
CA ALA A 24 -4.00 6.10 -19.29
C ALA A 24 -3.33 6.85 -18.13
N VAL A 25 -3.98 6.89 -16.96
CA VAL A 25 -3.39 7.45 -15.74
C VAL A 25 -2.08 6.75 -15.40
N ARG A 26 -2.08 5.42 -15.26
CA ARG A 26 -0.86 4.66 -14.93
C ARG A 26 0.27 4.86 -15.95
N ARG A 27 -0.06 4.93 -17.24
CA ARG A 27 0.93 5.25 -18.29
C ARG A 27 1.48 6.66 -18.15
N SER A 28 0.65 7.62 -17.75
CA SER A 28 1.09 9.00 -17.53
C SER A 28 2.05 9.13 -16.35
N LEU A 29 1.90 8.31 -15.29
CA LEU A 29 2.80 8.33 -14.12
C LEU A 29 4.24 8.06 -14.53
N ASN A 30 4.49 7.04 -15.35
CA ASN A 30 5.83 6.68 -15.82
C ASN A 30 6.51 7.80 -16.61
N LYS A 31 5.74 8.71 -17.23
CA LYS A 31 6.28 9.85 -18.00
C LYS A 31 6.73 11.01 -17.11
N THR A 32 6.36 11.01 -15.83
CA THR A 32 6.66 12.13 -14.91
C THR A 32 8.10 12.14 -14.42
N GLY A 33 8.80 11.00 -14.47
CA GLY A 33 10.08 10.80 -13.78
C GLY A 33 9.98 10.72 -12.25
N ARG A 34 8.77 10.88 -11.68
CA ARG A 34 8.47 10.96 -10.24
C ARG A 34 7.66 9.76 -9.74
N TYR A 35 7.77 8.62 -10.41
CA TYR A 35 6.99 7.42 -10.10
C TYR A 35 7.90 6.19 -10.09
N VAL A 36 8.05 5.58 -8.92
CA VAL A 36 8.91 4.42 -8.68
C VAL A 36 8.03 3.24 -8.29
N ARG A 37 8.28 2.09 -8.92
CA ARG A 37 7.57 0.82 -8.64
C ARG A 37 8.51 -0.37 -8.46
N LYS A 38 9.82 -0.14 -8.44
CA LYS A 38 10.81 -1.21 -8.28
C LYS A 38 11.65 -0.92 -7.05
N PRO A 39 11.93 -1.94 -6.21
CA PRO A 39 12.88 -1.79 -5.12
C PRO A 39 14.27 -1.42 -5.65
N VAL A 40 14.99 -0.62 -4.88
CA VAL A 40 16.35 -0.16 -5.21
C VAL A 40 17.43 -1.10 -4.64
N LYS A 41 17.04 -2.05 -3.76
CA LYS A 41 17.93 -3.01 -3.07
C LYS A 41 18.99 -2.30 -2.21
N ASP A 42 18.55 -1.30 -1.46
CA ASP A 42 19.40 -0.58 -0.51
C ASP A 42 19.84 -1.50 0.66
N PRO A 43 21.16 -1.63 0.95
CA PRO A 43 21.65 -2.47 2.04
C PRO A 43 21.04 -2.15 3.40
N LYS A 44 20.94 -0.86 3.77
CA LYS A 44 20.37 -0.42 5.05
C LYS A 44 18.91 -0.82 5.20
N SER A 45 18.14 -0.74 4.10
CA SER A 45 16.75 -1.21 4.08
C SER A 45 16.64 -2.73 4.21
N ASN A 46 17.62 -3.51 3.72
CA ASN A 46 17.64 -4.95 3.92
C ASN A 46 17.96 -5.33 5.37
N GLU A 47 18.89 -4.62 6.01
CA GLU A 47 19.20 -4.81 7.44
C GLU A 47 17.95 -4.55 8.31
N LEU A 48 17.23 -3.44 8.06
CA LEU A 48 15.96 -3.16 8.74
C LEU A 48 14.90 -4.24 8.48
N MET A 49 14.87 -4.84 7.29
CA MET A 49 13.96 -5.96 6.99
C MET A 49 14.35 -7.24 7.72
N GLU A 50 15.63 -7.47 7.97
CA GLU A 50 16.12 -8.60 8.74
C GLU A 50 15.79 -8.42 10.23
N GLU A 51 15.99 -7.21 10.77
CA GLU A 51 15.67 -6.90 12.16
C GLU A 51 14.15 -6.86 12.43
N HIS A 52 13.38 -6.10 11.64
CA HIS A 52 11.96 -5.85 11.91
C HIS A 52 11.00 -6.80 11.19
N GLY A 53 11.45 -7.37 10.07
CA GLY A 53 10.67 -8.26 9.23
C GLY A 53 10.97 -9.70 9.58
N VAL A 54 11.55 -10.46 8.66
CA VAL A 54 11.62 -11.93 8.73
C VAL A 54 12.49 -12.50 9.86
N GLY A 55 13.37 -11.70 10.48
CA GLY A 55 14.33 -12.18 11.48
C GLY A 55 13.73 -12.60 12.82
N TYR A 56 12.49 -12.23 13.15
CA TYR A 56 11.84 -12.77 14.36
C TYR A 56 11.72 -14.31 14.34
N SER A 57 11.82 -14.91 13.16
CA SER A 57 11.74 -16.37 12.96
C SER A 57 13.11 -17.06 12.82
N SER A 58 14.22 -16.32 12.91
CA SER A 58 15.58 -16.86 12.79
C SER A 58 16.19 -17.28 14.12
N THR A 59 15.58 -16.92 15.25
CA THR A 59 16.02 -17.31 16.59
C THR A 59 14.84 -17.76 17.47
N GLY A 60 15.14 -18.27 18.67
CA GLY A 60 14.13 -18.66 19.66
C GLY A 60 13.32 -19.91 19.28
N LEU A 61 12.12 -20.03 19.87
CA LEU A 61 11.28 -21.22 19.74
C LEU A 61 10.87 -21.49 18.29
N VAL A 62 10.52 -20.44 17.52
CA VAL A 62 10.10 -20.60 16.11
C VAL A 62 11.24 -21.19 15.27
N ALA A 63 12.47 -20.72 15.45
CA ALA A 63 13.63 -21.27 14.75
C ALA A 63 13.87 -22.75 15.11
N GLN A 64 13.81 -23.09 16.40
CA GLN A 64 13.93 -24.48 16.87
C GLN A 64 12.84 -25.38 16.27
N MET A 65 11.59 -24.91 16.26
CA MET A 65 10.47 -25.64 15.68
C MET A 65 10.67 -25.94 14.19
N ARG A 66 11.24 -25.01 13.42
CA ARG A 66 11.50 -25.22 11.98
C ARG A 66 12.49 -26.36 11.74
N GLU A 67 13.50 -26.49 12.59
CA GLU A 67 14.50 -27.57 12.52
C GLU A 67 13.91 -28.92 12.96
N GLN A 68 12.88 -28.89 13.81
CA GLN A 68 12.23 -30.07 14.39
C GLN A 68 10.92 -30.45 13.69
N GLY A 69 10.79 -30.13 12.40
CA GLY A 69 9.63 -30.55 11.60
C GLY A 69 8.34 -29.77 11.88
N ASN A 70 8.46 -28.53 12.36
CA ASN A 70 7.36 -27.63 12.74
C ASN A 70 6.53 -28.11 13.94
N GLU A 71 7.11 -28.91 14.83
CA GLU A 71 6.47 -29.35 16.06
C GLU A 71 7.38 -29.11 17.25
N TRP A 72 6.79 -28.86 18.41
CA TRP A 72 7.51 -28.78 19.68
C TRP A 72 6.62 -29.29 20.80
N GLN A 73 7.20 -30.04 21.72
CA GLN A 73 6.48 -30.64 22.84
C GLN A 73 7.21 -30.34 24.16
N GLN A 74 6.45 -29.88 25.15
CA GLN A 74 6.92 -29.73 26.52
C GLN A 74 5.88 -30.30 27.48
N GLY A 75 6.22 -31.43 28.10
CA GLY A 75 5.28 -32.20 28.91
C GLY A 75 4.07 -32.63 28.07
N GLU A 76 2.89 -32.23 28.52
CA GLU A 76 1.62 -32.53 27.84
C GLU A 76 1.25 -31.51 26.76
N VAL A 77 1.96 -30.38 26.67
CA VAL A 77 1.68 -29.33 25.67
C VAL A 77 2.38 -29.65 24.36
N ASN A 78 1.60 -29.72 23.27
CA ASN A 78 2.10 -29.83 21.91
C ASN A 78 1.78 -28.54 21.14
N VAL A 79 2.80 -27.95 20.53
CA VAL A 79 2.69 -26.78 19.66
C VAL A 79 3.04 -27.21 18.24
N LYS A 80 2.16 -26.91 17.29
CA LYS A 80 2.39 -27.13 15.86
C LYS A 80 2.48 -25.80 15.13
N LEU A 81 3.59 -25.62 14.42
CA LEU A 81 3.82 -24.46 13.59
C LEU A 81 3.26 -24.72 12.18
N ALA A 82 2.57 -23.74 11.61
CA ALA A 82 2.07 -23.85 10.25
C ALA A 82 3.23 -24.02 9.25
N LYS A 83 3.00 -24.70 8.12
CA LYS A 83 4.03 -24.86 7.08
C LYS A 83 4.37 -23.54 6.38
N ALA A 84 3.42 -22.60 6.35
CA ALA A 84 3.57 -21.27 5.79
C ALA A 84 2.95 -20.26 6.76
N TYR A 85 3.73 -19.24 7.14
CA TYR A 85 3.35 -18.18 8.07
C TYR A 85 4.25 -16.97 7.87
N GLY A 86 3.88 -15.84 8.48
CA GLY A 86 4.67 -14.61 8.41
C GLY A 86 4.44 -13.83 7.12
N TYR A 87 5.49 -13.14 6.67
CA TYR A 87 5.39 -12.22 5.56
C TYR A 87 5.31 -12.98 4.24
N CYS A 88 4.39 -12.58 3.37
CA CYS A 88 4.45 -12.98 1.97
C CYS A 88 5.40 -12.06 1.20
N TRP A 89 5.86 -12.49 0.03
CA TRP A 89 6.74 -11.69 -0.81
C TRP A 89 6.21 -10.28 -1.13
N GLY A 90 4.88 -10.13 -1.29
CA GLY A 90 4.25 -8.83 -1.52
C GLY A 90 4.40 -7.88 -0.33
N VAL A 91 4.26 -8.41 0.89
CA VAL A 91 4.44 -7.67 2.13
C VAL A 91 5.90 -7.29 2.34
N GLU A 92 6.84 -8.24 2.21
CA GLU A 92 8.28 -7.95 2.31
C GLU A 92 8.70 -6.86 1.34
N ARG A 93 8.23 -6.95 0.09
CA ARG A 93 8.50 -5.95 -0.93
C ARG A 93 7.97 -4.58 -0.53
N ALA A 94 6.75 -4.51 0.01
CA ALA A 94 6.14 -3.23 0.33
C ALA A 94 6.80 -2.53 1.51
N VAL A 95 7.06 -3.27 2.60
CA VAL A 95 7.76 -2.74 3.78
C VAL A 95 9.18 -2.31 3.41
N ARG A 96 9.93 -3.13 2.67
CA ARG A 96 11.27 -2.76 2.19
C ARG A 96 11.24 -1.48 1.38
N MET A 97 10.31 -1.36 0.43
CA MET A 97 10.21 -0.14 -0.39
C MET A 97 9.85 1.10 0.43
N ALA A 98 9.14 0.96 1.54
CA ALA A 98 8.88 2.07 2.45
C ALA A 98 10.16 2.53 3.17
N TYR A 99 10.99 1.60 3.64
CA TYR A 99 12.32 1.92 4.18
C TYR A 99 13.24 2.55 3.12
N GLU A 100 13.26 1.99 1.91
CA GLU A 100 14.03 2.53 0.78
C GLU A 100 13.59 3.96 0.43
N ALA A 101 12.28 4.23 0.44
CA ALA A 101 11.74 5.56 0.19
C ALA A 101 12.19 6.56 1.27
N ARG A 102 12.16 6.17 2.54
CA ARG A 102 12.64 7.03 3.63
C ARG A 102 14.13 7.35 3.49
N ASN A 103 14.95 6.35 3.15
CA ASN A 103 16.39 6.51 2.96
C ASN A 103 16.73 7.33 1.71
N ALA A 104 15.98 7.17 0.62
CA ALA A 104 16.22 7.89 -0.63
C ALA A 104 15.85 9.38 -0.56
N PHE A 105 14.98 9.76 0.37
CA PHE A 105 14.46 11.12 0.49
C PHE A 105 14.60 11.66 1.93
N PRO A 106 15.79 11.70 2.54
CA PRO A 106 15.95 12.02 3.96
C PRO A 106 15.38 13.40 4.36
N ASP A 107 15.46 14.38 3.47
CA ASP A 107 15.03 15.76 3.75
C ASP A 107 13.57 16.07 3.37
N LYS A 108 12.83 15.08 2.85
CA LYS A 108 11.44 15.26 2.42
C LYS A 108 10.44 14.72 3.43
N ARG A 109 9.23 15.26 3.43
CA ARG A 109 8.10 14.65 4.15
C ARG A 109 7.63 13.43 3.36
N VAL A 110 7.63 12.28 4.02
CA VAL A 110 7.18 11.02 3.44
C VAL A 110 5.84 10.65 4.06
N HIS A 111 4.90 10.26 3.21
CA HIS A 111 3.53 9.95 3.59
C HIS A 111 3.12 8.61 3.01
N ILE A 112 2.33 7.82 3.73
CA ILE A 112 1.62 6.65 3.20
C ILE A 112 0.13 6.96 3.18
N THR A 113 -0.51 6.67 2.05
CA THR A 113 -1.95 6.92 1.85
C THR A 113 -2.87 6.07 2.74
N ASN A 114 -2.33 5.01 3.35
CA ASN A 114 -2.93 4.26 4.44
C ASN A 114 -1.84 3.55 5.24
N GLU A 115 -2.22 2.68 6.17
CA GLU A 115 -1.36 1.60 6.63
C GLU A 115 -0.63 0.90 5.45
N ILE A 116 0.68 0.65 5.58
CA ILE A 116 1.46 -0.04 4.53
C ILE A 116 0.90 -1.46 4.28
N ILE A 117 0.50 -2.09 5.39
CA ILE A 117 -0.16 -3.38 5.56
C ILE A 117 -0.97 -3.31 6.87
N HIS A 118 -1.96 -4.19 7.07
CA HIS A 118 -2.75 -4.26 8.32
C HIS A 118 -1.96 -4.95 9.45
N ASN A 119 -0.86 -4.32 9.87
CA ASN A 119 -0.04 -4.75 10.98
C ASN A 119 0.37 -3.50 11.80
N PRO A 120 -0.23 -3.29 12.98
CA PRO A 120 0.02 -2.11 13.81
C PRO A 120 1.50 -1.92 14.17
N GLU A 121 2.24 -3.01 14.44
CA GLU A 121 3.65 -2.96 14.82
C GLU A 121 4.52 -2.47 13.66
N VAL A 122 4.23 -2.92 12.44
CA VAL A 122 4.93 -2.44 11.23
C VAL A 122 4.63 -0.97 10.97
N ASN A 123 3.37 -0.56 11.05
CA ASN A 123 2.99 0.84 10.88
C ASN A 123 3.61 1.73 11.96
N GLN A 124 3.74 1.23 13.20
CA GLN A 124 4.39 1.94 14.28
C GLN A 124 5.88 2.17 14.01
N ARG A 125 6.61 1.16 13.56
CA ARG A 125 8.03 1.32 13.16
C ARG A 125 8.21 2.30 12.03
N LEU A 126 7.29 2.33 11.07
CA LEU A 126 7.33 3.33 9.98
C LEU A 126 7.09 4.75 10.50
N ARG A 127 6.20 4.93 11.49
CA ARG A 127 6.01 6.22 12.16
C ARG A 127 7.26 6.67 12.91
N GLU A 128 7.96 5.75 13.58
CA GLU A 128 9.23 6.02 14.26
C GLU A 128 10.36 6.44 13.30
N LEU A 129 10.22 6.12 12.01
CA LEU A 129 11.09 6.59 10.94
C LEU A 129 10.58 7.88 10.27
N ASP A 130 9.77 8.68 10.96
CA ASP A 130 9.21 9.94 10.44
C ASP A 130 8.42 9.78 9.13
N ILE A 131 7.69 8.67 8.99
CA ILE A 131 6.74 8.46 7.90
C ILE A 131 5.33 8.72 8.41
N ASN A 132 4.65 9.69 7.83
CA ASN A 132 3.27 10.03 8.18
C ASN A 132 2.31 9.02 7.53
N ILE A 133 1.40 8.43 8.31
CA ILE A 133 0.42 7.47 7.80
C ILE A 133 -0.97 8.11 7.85
N PHE A 134 -1.63 8.20 6.70
CA PHE A 134 -3.01 8.71 6.60
C PHE A 134 -3.99 7.58 6.89
N GLU A 135 -4.43 7.48 8.14
CA GLU A 135 -5.46 6.52 8.53
C GLU A 135 -6.83 6.99 8.02
N GLU A 136 -7.70 6.04 7.66
CA GLU A 136 -9.06 6.35 7.25
C GLU A 136 -9.87 6.84 8.46
N GLU A 137 -10.27 8.12 8.47
CA GLU A 137 -11.21 8.61 9.48
C GLU A 137 -12.56 7.91 9.27
N ALA A 138 -13.12 7.33 10.35
CA ALA A 138 -14.44 6.70 10.32
C ALA A 138 -15.52 7.73 9.94
N GLY A 139 -15.86 7.82 8.65
CA GLY A 139 -16.88 8.74 8.16
C GLY A 139 -17.05 8.74 6.64
N PRO A 140 -18.16 9.31 6.13
CA PRO A 140 -18.52 9.28 4.71
C PRO A 140 -17.64 10.19 3.82
N LYS A 141 -16.57 10.78 4.34
CA LYS A 141 -15.83 11.89 3.73
C LYS A 141 -14.52 11.50 3.03
N GLY A 142 -14.11 10.23 3.11
CA GLY A 142 -12.85 9.75 2.55
C GLY A 142 -11.63 10.40 3.24
N LYS A 143 -10.44 10.13 2.71
CA LYS A 143 -9.17 10.62 3.27
C LYS A 143 -8.86 12.05 2.84
N ASP A 144 -8.49 12.92 3.78
CA ASP A 144 -8.03 14.28 3.48
C ASP A 144 -6.52 14.35 3.30
N TYR A 145 -6.09 14.42 2.03
CA TYR A 145 -4.69 14.57 1.67
C TYR A 145 -4.20 16.03 1.69
N GLY A 146 -4.95 17.00 2.22
CA GLY A 146 -4.64 18.44 2.14
C GLY A 146 -3.29 18.87 2.72
N ALA A 147 -2.72 18.08 3.64
CA ALA A 147 -1.39 18.32 4.22
C ALA A 147 -0.23 18.00 3.24
N ILE A 148 -0.46 17.15 2.23
CA ILE A 148 0.53 16.75 1.24
C ILE A 148 0.72 17.88 0.22
N LYS A 149 1.98 18.32 0.04
CA LYS A 149 2.37 19.43 -0.84
C LYS A 149 3.24 18.95 -2.00
N GLU A 150 3.40 19.81 -3.01
CA GLU A 150 4.33 19.58 -4.11
C GLU A 150 5.74 19.25 -3.58
N GLY A 151 6.41 18.28 -4.19
CA GLY A 151 7.74 17.83 -3.79
C GLY A 151 7.79 16.82 -2.63
N ASP A 152 6.71 16.64 -1.86
CA ASP A 152 6.59 15.56 -0.86
C ASP A 152 6.70 14.17 -1.52
N VAL A 153 6.90 13.13 -0.70
CA VAL A 153 6.89 11.72 -1.13
C VAL A 153 5.62 11.04 -0.66
N VAL A 154 4.93 10.34 -1.56
CA VAL A 154 3.72 9.58 -1.28
C VAL A 154 3.92 8.12 -1.63
N ILE A 155 3.68 7.26 -0.66
CA ILE A 155 3.77 5.81 -0.76
C ILE A 155 2.34 5.25 -0.90
N PHE A 156 2.12 4.45 -1.94
CA PHE A 156 0.90 3.65 -2.06
C PHE A 156 1.12 2.30 -1.39
N PRO A 157 0.18 1.83 -0.53
CA PRO A 157 0.35 0.62 0.26
C PRO A 157 0.32 -0.66 -0.57
N ALA A 158 0.53 -1.81 0.07
CA ALA A 158 0.56 -3.11 -0.61
C ALA A 158 -0.78 -3.46 -1.30
N PHE A 159 -1.90 -3.01 -0.73
CA PHE A 159 -3.26 -3.14 -1.25
C PHE A 159 -3.51 -2.27 -2.49
N GLY A 160 -2.67 -1.25 -2.65
CA GLY A 160 -2.67 -0.32 -3.76
C GLY A 160 -3.42 0.98 -3.54
N ALA A 161 -3.71 1.68 -4.62
CA ALA A 161 -4.33 3.00 -4.63
C ALA A 161 -5.36 3.09 -5.75
N THR A 162 -6.35 3.95 -5.57
CA THR A 162 -7.37 4.22 -6.58
C THR A 162 -6.78 5.00 -7.77
N VAL A 163 -7.43 4.89 -8.93
CA VAL A 163 -7.09 5.70 -10.12
C VAL A 163 -7.14 7.21 -9.79
N GLN A 164 -8.08 7.61 -8.96
CA GLN A 164 -8.28 9.00 -8.52
C GLN A 164 -7.13 9.49 -7.65
N GLU A 165 -6.66 8.68 -6.69
CA GLU A 165 -5.48 9.01 -5.89
C GLU A 165 -4.23 9.12 -6.75
N MET A 166 -4.01 8.18 -7.66
CA MET A 166 -2.88 8.22 -8.59
C MET A 166 -2.89 9.51 -9.42
N GLN A 167 -4.06 9.91 -9.93
CA GLN A 167 -4.21 11.16 -10.67
C GLN A 167 -3.97 12.39 -9.78
N LEU A 168 -4.55 12.42 -8.58
CA LEU A 168 -4.39 13.51 -7.61
C LEU A 168 -2.91 13.77 -7.32
N PHE A 169 -2.15 12.72 -7.01
CA PHE A 169 -0.73 12.86 -6.65
C PHE A 169 0.16 13.17 -7.84
N ARG A 170 -0.16 12.65 -9.03
CA ARG A 170 0.48 13.07 -10.28
C ARG A 170 0.37 14.59 -10.48
N ASP A 171 -0.85 15.11 -10.35
CA ASP A 171 -1.20 16.51 -10.62
C ASP A 171 -0.65 17.45 -9.54
N ARG A 172 -0.53 16.98 -8.28
CA ARG A 172 0.15 17.68 -7.18
C ARG A 172 1.68 17.66 -7.26
N LYS A 173 2.24 17.01 -8.27
CA LYS A 173 3.69 16.95 -8.51
C LYS A 173 4.51 16.35 -7.34
N VAL A 174 3.97 15.35 -6.65
CA VAL A 174 4.70 14.63 -5.59
C VAL A 174 5.60 13.53 -6.17
N GLU A 175 6.59 13.07 -5.40
CA GLU A 175 7.27 11.80 -5.68
C GLU A 175 6.34 10.66 -5.26
N MET A 176 6.18 9.65 -6.11
CA MET A 176 5.27 8.53 -5.86
C MET A 176 6.06 7.21 -5.79
N VAL A 177 5.91 6.48 -4.69
CA VAL A 177 6.47 5.14 -4.50
C VAL A 177 5.32 4.13 -4.43
N ASP A 178 5.14 3.37 -5.50
CA ASP A 178 4.08 2.38 -5.61
C ASP A 178 4.53 1.01 -5.09
N THR A 179 4.10 0.71 -3.86
CA THR A 179 4.39 -0.56 -3.22
C THR A 179 3.33 -1.63 -3.48
N THR A 180 2.29 -1.33 -4.27
CA THR A 180 1.22 -2.28 -4.62
C THR A 180 1.80 -3.65 -4.97
N CYS A 181 1.28 -4.69 -4.31
CA CYS A 181 1.66 -6.06 -4.58
C CYS A 181 1.45 -6.38 -6.08
N PRO A 182 2.45 -6.94 -6.77
CA PRO A 182 2.30 -7.31 -8.19
C PRO A 182 1.16 -8.28 -8.48
N TRP A 183 0.75 -9.09 -7.49
CA TRP A 183 -0.42 -9.96 -7.60
C TRP A 183 -1.74 -9.17 -7.59
N VAL A 184 -1.85 -8.14 -6.75
CA VAL A 184 -2.99 -7.20 -6.74
C VAL A 184 -3.07 -6.45 -8.07
N ALA A 185 -1.94 -5.88 -8.52
CA ALA A 185 -1.89 -5.17 -9.79
C ALA A 185 -2.22 -6.06 -11.02
N LYS A 186 -2.02 -7.38 -10.92
CA LYS A 186 -2.44 -8.33 -11.95
C LYS A 186 -3.97 -8.38 -12.07
N VAL A 187 -4.69 -8.32 -10.95
CA VAL A 187 -6.16 -8.24 -10.92
C VAL A 187 -6.63 -6.96 -11.61
N TRP A 188 -6.02 -5.81 -11.28
CA TRP A 188 -6.37 -4.53 -11.91
C TRP A 188 -6.19 -4.55 -13.43
N ASN A 189 -5.11 -5.17 -13.91
CA ASN A 189 -4.86 -5.32 -15.34
C ASN A 189 -5.94 -6.19 -16.00
N SER A 190 -6.37 -7.28 -15.36
CA SER A 190 -7.47 -8.11 -15.88
C SER A 190 -8.78 -7.30 -15.94
N VAL A 191 -9.11 -6.58 -14.86
CA VAL A 191 -10.32 -5.75 -14.79
C VAL A 191 -10.34 -4.68 -15.91
N ASP A 192 -9.23 -3.96 -16.14
CA ASP A 192 -9.12 -2.99 -17.25
C ASP A 192 -9.26 -3.64 -18.63
N ILE A 193 -8.61 -4.80 -18.84
CA ILE A 193 -8.68 -5.53 -20.13
C ILE A 193 -10.10 -5.95 -20.47
N TYR A 194 -10.84 -6.52 -19.51
CA TYR A 194 -12.21 -6.97 -19.73
C TYR A 194 -13.21 -5.81 -19.73
N GLY A 195 -12.97 -4.74 -18.97
CA GLY A 195 -13.75 -3.51 -19.02
C GLY A 195 -13.74 -2.89 -20.42
N ARG A 196 -12.58 -2.85 -21.10
CA ARG A 196 -12.46 -2.40 -22.50
C ARG A 196 -13.21 -3.26 -23.50
N LYS A 197 -13.49 -4.51 -23.15
CA LYS A 197 -14.32 -5.43 -23.93
C LYS A 197 -15.80 -5.35 -23.52
N SER A 198 -16.19 -4.32 -22.76
CA SER A 198 -17.57 -4.07 -22.29
C SER A 198 -18.14 -5.17 -21.38
N PHE A 199 -17.30 -5.96 -20.72
CA PHE A 199 -17.75 -6.90 -19.69
C PHE A 199 -18.02 -6.18 -18.37
N THR A 200 -18.94 -6.76 -17.57
CA THR A 200 -19.15 -6.38 -16.18
C THR A 200 -18.27 -7.24 -15.29
N SER A 201 -17.52 -6.61 -14.39
CA SER A 201 -16.70 -7.32 -13.39
C SER A 201 -17.52 -7.65 -12.16
N VAL A 202 -17.40 -8.88 -11.67
CA VAL A 202 -17.95 -9.29 -10.37
C VAL A 202 -16.77 -9.40 -9.40
N ILE A 203 -16.70 -8.51 -8.42
CA ILE A 203 -15.56 -8.39 -7.50
C ILE A 203 -15.95 -8.99 -6.16
N HIS A 204 -15.62 -10.25 -5.94
CA HIS A 204 -15.88 -10.88 -4.65
C HIS A 204 -14.88 -10.39 -3.59
N GLY A 205 -15.33 -9.52 -2.68
CA GLY A 205 -14.52 -8.95 -1.61
C GLY A 205 -15.36 -8.15 -0.61
N LYS A 206 -14.72 -7.63 0.44
CA LYS A 206 -15.39 -6.72 1.38
C LYS A 206 -15.52 -5.35 0.73
N TYR A 207 -16.74 -4.83 0.61
CA TYR A 207 -17.04 -3.57 -0.07
C TYR A 207 -16.13 -2.40 0.31
N SER A 208 -15.85 -2.24 1.61
CA SER A 208 -15.05 -1.14 2.14
C SER A 208 -13.56 -1.45 2.27
N HIS A 209 -13.09 -2.63 1.90
CA HIS A 209 -11.67 -2.96 2.01
C HIS A 209 -10.88 -2.29 0.89
N GLU A 210 -9.70 -1.77 1.22
CA GLU A 210 -8.90 -0.89 0.37
C GLU A 210 -8.50 -1.55 -0.94
N GLU A 211 -8.17 -2.84 -0.91
CA GLU A 211 -7.88 -3.61 -2.12
C GLU A 211 -9.10 -3.71 -3.05
N THR A 212 -10.31 -3.85 -2.47
CA THR A 212 -11.56 -3.91 -3.22
C THR A 212 -11.90 -2.55 -3.83
N VAL A 213 -11.76 -1.47 -3.06
CA VAL A 213 -11.96 -0.08 -3.51
C VAL A 213 -10.97 0.27 -4.64
N ALA A 214 -9.68 -0.04 -4.45
CA ALA A 214 -8.66 0.18 -5.47
C ALA A 214 -8.97 -0.62 -6.74
N THR A 215 -9.31 -1.90 -6.62
CA THR A 215 -9.67 -2.76 -7.77
C THR A 215 -10.89 -2.25 -8.51
N ALA A 216 -11.95 -1.88 -7.79
CA ALA A 216 -13.18 -1.32 -8.36
C ALA A 216 -12.92 -0.01 -9.13
N SER A 217 -11.96 0.81 -8.69
CA SER A 217 -11.59 2.04 -9.40
C SER A 217 -11.00 1.82 -10.81
N PHE A 218 -10.51 0.62 -11.11
CA PHE A 218 -10.05 0.22 -12.45
C PHE A 218 -11.15 -0.40 -13.32
N ALA A 219 -12.32 -0.69 -12.74
CA ALA A 219 -13.43 -1.30 -13.45
C ALA A 219 -14.31 -0.25 -14.13
N ASP A 220 -14.83 -0.59 -15.31
CA ASP A 220 -15.82 0.21 -16.02
C ASP A 220 -17.22 -0.02 -15.42
N LYS A 221 -17.72 -1.25 -15.55
CA LYS A 221 -18.96 -1.73 -14.93
C LYS A 221 -18.61 -2.82 -13.95
N TYR A 222 -19.10 -2.71 -12.72
CA TYR A 222 -18.84 -3.72 -11.71
C TYR A 222 -19.98 -3.85 -10.71
N ILE A 223 -20.00 -5.01 -10.07
CA ILE A 223 -20.68 -5.26 -8.80
C ILE A 223 -19.64 -5.83 -7.83
N ILE A 224 -19.79 -5.50 -6.54
CA ILE A 224 -18.99 -6.06 -5.45
C ILE A 224 -19.91 -7.01 -4.68
#